data_AF-A0A9E3QU81-F1
#
_entry.id   AF-A0A9E3QU81-F1
#
_cell.length_a   1.000
_cell.length_b   1.000
_cell.length_c   1.000
_cell.angle_alpha   90.00
_cell.angle_beta   90.00
_cell.angle_gamma   90.00
#
_symmetry.space_group_name_H-M   'P 1'
#
loop_
_entity.id
_entity.type
_entity.pdbx_description
1 polymer ?
#
loop_
_entity_poly.entity_id
_entity_poly.type
_entity_poly.pdbx_seq_one_letter_code
_entity_poly.pdbx_strand_id
1 'polypeptide(L)'
;MPDYRRPPAVDRSFGLTRDAFGRLVLIDSEGRRHIGVEPIRAFPITDPDHFIAIVDAEGVELLLIEDLSSLAPAVRQTLEEELARREFVPIIRQIARIT
;
A
#
# COMPACT_ATOMS: atom_id res chain seq x y z
N MET A 1 -7.88 22.14 -13.54
CA MET A 1 -7.79 20.91 -12.73
C MET A 1 -8.02 19.76 -13.67
N PRO A 2 -7.05 18.87 -13.91
CA PRO A 2 -7.29 17.69 -14.74
C PRO A 2 -8.35 16.82 -14.07
N ASP A 3 -9.24 16.28 -14.89
CA ASP A 3 -10.38 15.46 -14.50
C ASP A 3 -9.84 14.14 -13.94
N TYR A 4 -9.59 14.09 -12.62
CA TYR A 4 -9.24 12.83 -11.94
C TYR A 4 -10.51 11.99 -11.91
N ARG A 5 -10.75 11.28 -13.02
CA ARG A 5 -11.82 10.31 -13.15
C ARG A 5 -11.60 9.25 -12.06
N ARG A 6 -12.29 9.42 -10.92
CA ARG A 6 -12.34 8.44 -9.84
C ARG A 6 -12.54 7.07 -10.50
N PRO A 7 -11.61 6.12 -10.38
CA PRO A 7 -11.86 4.78 -10.87
C PRO A 7 -13.15 4.28 -10.20
N PRO A 8 -14.03 3.57 -10.94
CA PRO A 8 -15.25 3.02 -10.35
C PRO A 8 -14.86 2.23 -9.11
N ALA A 9 -15.61 2.39 -8.02
CA ALA A 9 -15.36 1.70 -6.76
C ALA A 9 -15.10 0.22 -7.05
N VAL A 10 -13.83 -0.18 -6.94
CA VAL A 10 -13.35 -1.49 -7.37
C VAL A 10 -14.07 -2.52 -6.50
N ASP A 11 -14.63 -3.54 -7.17
CA ASP A 11 -15.16 -4.72 -6.54
C ASP A 11 -14.17 -5.21 -5.47
N ARG A 12 -14.61 -5.26 -4.21
CA ARG A 12 -13.75 -5.42 -3.01
C ARG A 12 -13.06 -6.79 -2.93
N SER A 13 -13.15 -7.58 -3.99
CA SER A 13 -12.55 -8.89 -4.14
C SER A 13 -11.18 -8.78 -4.81
N PHE A 14 -10.14 -8.51 -4.02
CA PHE A 14 -8.75 -8.63 -4.44
C PHE A 14 -7.94 -9.42 -3.41
N GLY A 15 -6.83 -10.00 -3.86
CA GLY A 15 -5.90 -10.73 -3.02
C GLY A 15 -4.55 -10.03 -2.91
N LEU A 16 -3.92 -10.12 -1.73
CA LEU A 16 -2.52 -9.76 -1.54
C LEU A 16 -1.76 -10.98 -1.03
N THR A 17 -0.61 -11.24 -1.62
CA THR A 17 0.30 -12.32 -1.20
C THR A 17 1.75 -11.93 -1.45
N ARG A 18 2.69 -12.65 -0.83
CA ARG A 18 4.11 -12.52 -1.13
C ARG A 18 4.56 -13.68 -2.00
N ASP A 19 5.36 -13.39 -3.02
CA ASP A 19 6.01 -14.45 -3.80
C ASP A 19 7.26 -15.01 -3.08
N ALA A 20 7.89 -16.02 -3.70
CA ALA A 20 9.10 -16.66 -3.16
C ALA A 20 10.31 -15.71 -3.06
N PHE A 21 10.27 -14.55 -3.72
CA PHE A 21 11.30 -13.52 -3.67
C PHE A 21 10.95 -12.40 -2.67
N GLY A 22 9.85 -12.55 -1.93
CA GLY A 22 9.39 -11.59 -0.93
C GLY A 22 8.69 -10.36 -1.53
N ARG A 23 8.40 -10.34 -2.84
CA ARG A 23 7.69 -9.25 -3.49
C ARG A 23 6.19 -9.35 -3.21
N LEU A 24 5.55 -8.21 -2.99
CA LEU A 24 4.10 -8.14 -2.88
C LEU A 24 3.47 -8.40 -4.26
N VAL A 25 2.41 -9.20 -4.27
CA VAL A 25 1.63 -9.55 -5.46
C VAL A 25 0.17 -9.20 -5.20
N LEU A 26 -0.37 -8.31 -6.04
CA LEU A 26 -1.79 -8.02 -6.11
C LEU A 26 -2.46 -8.98 -7.10
N ILE A 27 -3.53 -9.62 -6.67
CA ILE A 27 -4.46 -10.36 -7.52
C ILE A 27 -5.72 -9.52 -7.63
N ASP A 28 -5.97 -8.92 -8.78
CA ASP A 28 -7.16 -8.08 -8.99
C ASP A 28 -8.45 -8.92 -9.08
N SER A 29 -9.59 -8.26 -9.16
CA SER A 29 -10.91 -8.92 -9.24
C SER A 29 -11.11 -9.73 -10.52
N GLU A 30 -10.29 -9.49 -11.55
CA GLU A 30 -10.27 -10.27 -12.79
C GLU A 30 -9.27 -11.44 -12.73
N GLY A 31 -8.61 -11.63 -11.58
CA GLY A 31 -7.62 -12.67 -11.34
C GLY A 31 -6.25 -12.38 -11.97
N ARG A 32 -6.01 -11.18 -12.50
CA ARG A 32 -4.68 -10.81 -13.02
C ARG A 32 -3.73 -10.56 -11.87
N ARG A 33 -2.48 -10.96 -12.08
CA ARG A 33 -1.41 -10.85 -11.09
C ARG A 33 -0.48 -9.70 -11.44
N HIS A 34 -0.41 -8.73 -10.54
CA HIS A 34 0.52 -7.60 -10.60
C HIS A 34 1.62 -7.88 -9.58
N ILE A 35 2.85 -8.08 -10.05
CA ILE A 35 3.99 -8.54 -9.23
C ILE A 35 4.90 -7.37 -8.93
N GLY A 36 5.36 -7.27 -7.67
CA GLY A 36 6.24 -6.17 -7.25
C GLY A 36 5.48 -4.87 -7.04
N VAL A 37 4.20 -4.97 -6.65
CA VAL A 37 3.40 -3.79 -6.32
C VAL A 37 3.84 -3.17 -5.00
N GLU A 38 3.54 -1.89 -4.84
CA GLU A 38 4.01 -1.08 -3.74
C GLU A 38 2.85 -0.36 -3.05
N PRO A 39 2.66 -0.53 -1.73
CA PRO A 39 1.67 0.24 -1.00
C PRO A 39 2.25 1.59 -0.54
N ILE A 40 1.47 2.66 -0.71
CA ILE A 40 1.82 4.05 -0.35
C ILE A 40 0.66 4.67 0.43
N ARG A 41 0.93 5.14 1.66
CA ARG A 41 -0.03 5.94 2.42
C ARG A 41 -0.06 7.37 1.88
N ALA A 42 -1.25 7.88 1.56
CA ALA A 42 -1.41 9.29 1.18
C ALA A 42 -1.17 10.24 2.36
N PHE A 43 -1.49 9.80 3.59
CA PHE A 43 -1.35 10.60 4.81
C PHE A 43 -0.62 9.83 5.94
N PRO A 44 0.69 9.54 5.79
CA PRO A 44 1.40 8.59 6.66
C PRO A 44 1.40 8.90 8.16
N ILE A 45 1.23 10.18 8.54
CA ILE A 45 1.30 10.63 9.93
C ILE A 45 -0.08 10.96 10.49
N THR A 46 -0.87 11.72 9.73
CA THR A 46 -2.14 12.28 10.22
C THR A 46 -3.31 11.34 10.06
N ASP A 47 -3.27 10.46 9.07
CA ASP A 47 -4.35 9.51 8.79
C ASP A 47 -3.78 8.23 8.16
N PRO A 48 -2.99 7.45 8.92
CA PRO A 48 -2.22 6.35 8.35
C PRO A 48 -3.14 5.28 7.75
N ASP A 49 -4.28 4.99 8.38
CA ASP A 49 -5.13 3.85 8.04
C ASP A 49 -6.06 4.10 6.85
N HIS A 50 -6.03 5.30 6.27
CA HIS A 50 -6.87 5.68 5.15
C HIS A 50 -6.06 6.07 3.92
N PHE A 51 -6.70 5.91 2.76
CA PHE A 51 -6.17 6.29 1.44
C PHE A 51 -4.78 5.69 1.16
N ILE A 52 -4.72 4.36 1.09
CA ILE A 52 -3.53 3.60 0.70
C ILE A 52 -3.61 3.26 -0.79
N ALA A 53 -2.71 3.82 -1.58
CA ALA A 53 -2.57 3.48 -2.99
C ALA A 53 -1.68 2.24 -3.14
N ILE A 54 -2.10 1.29 -3.97
CA ILE A 54 -1.27 0.21 -4.49
C ILE A 54 -0.83 0.62 -5.89
N VAL A 55 0.48 0.77 -6.09
CA VAL A 55 1.08 1.12 -7.39
C VAL A 55 1.89 -0.04 -7.95
N ASP A 56 2.05 -0.10 -9.26
CA ASP A 56 3.01 -1.01 -9.90
C ASP A 56 4.46 -0.54 -9.76
N ALA A 57 5.39 -1.28 -10.37
CA ALA A 57 6.82 -0.96 -10.33
C ALA A 57 7.16 0.36 -11.05
N GLU A 58 6.29 0.81 -11.94
CA GLU A 58 6.38 2.06 -12.69
C GLU A 58 5.70 3.23 -11.95
N GLY A 59 5.07 2.97 -10.80
CA GLY A 59 4.37 3.96 -9.99
C GLY A 59 2.96 4.29 -10.46
N VAL A 60 2.39 3.49 -11.37
CA VAL A 60 1.01 3.65 -11.83
C VAL A 60 0.06 3.06 -10.78
N GLU A 61 -0.95 3.84 -10.39
CA GLU A 61 -1.98 3.41 -9.45
C GLU A 61 -2.83 2.29 -10.04
N LEU A 62 -2.86 1.16 -9.34
CA LEU A 62 -3.68 -0.01 -9.66
C LEU A 62 -4.96 -0.05 -8.81
N LEU A 63 -4.86 0.37 -7.55
CA LEU A 63 -5.95 0.29 -6.59
C LEU A 63 -5.79 1.36 -5.50
N LEU A 64 -6.90 2.00 -5.11
CA LEU A 64 -6.97 2.85 -3.92
C LEU A 64 -7.81 2.19 -2.84
N ILE A 65 -7.24 2.03 -1.66
CA ILE A 65 -7.89 1.49 -0.47
C ILE A 65 -8.26 2.68 0.42
N GLU A 66 -9.55 2.93 0.60
CA GLU A 66 -10.02 4.09 1.38
C GLU A 66 -9.79 3.89 2.89
N ASP A 67 -10.00 2.67 3.42
CA ASP A 67 -9.88 2.35 4.85
C ASP A 67 -9.39 0.91 5.04
N LEU A 68 -8.27 0.71 5.75
CA LEU A 68 -7.72 -0.61 6.06
C LEU A 68 -8.68 -1.48 6.88
N SER A 69 -9.50 -0.88 7.74
CA SER A 69 -10.45 -1.59 8.59
C SER A 69 -11.56 -2.29 7.80
N SER A 70 -11.81 -1.83 6.57
CA SER A 70 -12.81 -2.40 5.65
C SER A 70 -12.35 -3.66 4.91
N LEU A 71 -11.06 -3.99 5.00
CA LEU A 71 -10.45 -5.12 4.29
C LEU A 71 -10.68 -6.45 5.01
N ALA A 72 -10.63 -7.55 4.25
CA ALA A 72 -10.54 -8.89 4.83
C ALA A 72 -9.29 -9.00 5.72
N PRO A 73 -9.36 -9.65 6.91
CA PRO A 73 -8.27 -9.64 7.89
C PRO A 73 -6.92 -10.09 7.34
N ALA A 74 -6.89 -11.10 6.47
CA ALA A 74 -5.65 -11.61 5.86
C ALA A 74 -5.00 -10.59 4.89
N VAL A 75 -5.82 -9.88 4.12
CA VAL A 75 -5.36 -8.83 3.20
C VAL A 75 -4.84 -7.64 4.00
N ARG A 76 -5.60 -7.20 5.02
CA ARG A 76 -5.19 -6.12 5.93
C ARG A 76 -3.85 -6.41 6.58
N GLN A 77 -3.69 -7.60 7.16
CA GLN A 77 -2.44 -8.00 7.82
C GLN A 77 -1.25 -7.96 6.85
N THR A 78 -1.41 -8.53 5.66
CA THR A 78 -0.34 -8.54 4.64
C THR A 78 0.08 -7.12 4.28
N LEU A 79 -0.89 -6.22 4.11
CA LEU A 79 -0.66 -4.82 3.75
C LEU A 79 0.01 -4.03 4.88
N GLU A 80 -0.45 -4.17 6.13
CA GLU A 80 0.16 -3.55 7.31
C GLU A 80 1.62 -3.97 7.48
N GLU A 81 1.92 -5.25 7.29
CA GLU A 81 3.29 -5.77 7.34
C GLU A 81 4.20 -5.17 6.25
N GLU A 82 3.67 -4.93 5.06
CA GLU A 82 4.43 -4.27 3.97
C GLU A 82 4.66 -2.79 4.25
N LEU A 83 3.63 -2.07 4.69
CA LEU A 83 3.75 -0.66 5.05
C LEU A 83 4.78 -0.49 6.17
N ALA A 84 4.72 -1.30 7.22
CA ALA A 84 5.67 -1.25 8.34
C ALA A 84 7.13 -1.52 7.92
N ARG A 85 7.36 -2.38 6.92
CA ARG A 85 8.72 -2.64 6.39
C ARG A 85 9.29 -1.45 5.63
N ARG A 86 8.45 -0.70 4.92
CA ARG A 86 8.85 0.43 4.07
C ARG A 86 8.97 1.72 4.85
N GLU A 87 8.07 1.93 5.80
CA GLU A 87 7.98 3.13 6.65
C GLU A 87 8.90 3.02 7.87
N PHE A 88 10.02 2.30 7.77
CA PHE A 88 10.98 2.22 8.86
C PHE A 88 11.59 3.61 9.12
N VAL A 89 10.97 4.39 10.00
CA VAL A 89 11.41 5.73 10.39
C VAL A 89 12.39 5.58 11.56
N PRO A 90 13.71 5.76 11.35
CA PRO A 90 14.66 5.74 12.45
C PRO A 90 14.41 6.95 13.38
N ILE A 91 14.16 6.68 14.66
CA ILE A 91 14.03 7.74 15.67
C ILE A 91 15.42 8.21 16.09
N ILE A 92 15.78 9.45 15.76
CA ILE A 92 17.01 10.08 16.29
C ILE A 92 16.79 10.38 17.77
N ARG A 93 17.43 9.60 18.65
CA ARG A 93 17.34 9.79 20.11
C ARG A 93 18.25 10.91 20.63
N GLN A 94 19.39 11.13 19.99
CA GLN A 94 20.36 12.14 20.37
C GLN A 94 21.28 12.48 19.19
N ILE A 95 21.58 13.76 18.99
CA ILE A 95 22.63 14.22 18.07
C ILE A 95 23.86 14.53 18.93
N ALA A 96 24.92 13.73 18.81
CA ALA A 96 26.09 13.81 19.71
C ALA A 96 27.03 14.99 19.39
N ARG A 97 27.21 15.34 18.12
CA ARG A 97 28.05 16.47 17.68
C ARG A 97 27.76 16.81 16.23
N ILE A 98 27.75 18.10 15.90
CA ILE A 98 27.76 18.62 14.54
C ILE A 98 29.02 19.49 14.45
N THR A 99 29.84 19.32 13.40
CA THR A 99 31.13 20.02 13.25
C THR A 99 30.99 21.14 12.25
#